data_AF-A0A136J8W8-F1
#
_entry.id   AF-A0A136J8W8-F1
#
_cell.length_a   1.000
_cell.length_b   1.000
_cell.length_c   1.000
_cell.angle_alpha   90.00
_cell.angle_beta   90.00
_cell.angle_gamma   90.00
#
_symmetry.space_group_name_H-M   'P 1'
#
loop_
_entity.id
_entity.type
_entity.pdbx_description
1 polymer ?
#
loop_
_entity_poly.entity_id
_entity_poly.type
_entity_poly.pdbx_seq_one_letter_code
_entity_poly.pdbx_strand_id
1 'polypeptide(L)'
;MVNFGQAIGTACLAFLATNVDDAFVLVTFFAETASDPNSALTPWKIVIGQYVGFTVIFAISMIGFVVSLVMPTEPIGFLGLLPIMLGVWKLFDLLLPVAQAGDDPDGELAALRSTKARGYRAILKVALITLMNGGDNIGTYIPLFSQVNPPAVIAVYAVVFYIMLGLWCLVGWLLIRQRHVAKLAEKYVAKLIPFLYMGLGTFIIVESKAYPWSIEKIDTEVV
;
A
#
# COMPACT_ATOMS: atom_id res chain seq x y z
N MET A 1 32.57 5.40 8.43
CA MET A 1 32.24 4.02 8.87
C MET A 1 30.72 3.88 8.85
N VAL A 2 30.19 2.77 8.35
CA VAL A 2 28.74 2.54 8.32
C VAL A 2 28.26 2.24 9.74
N ASN A 3 27.39 3.10 10.29
CA ASN A 3 26.73 2.83 11.57
C ASN A 3 25.48 1.98 11.33
N PHE A 4 25.65 0.66 11.38
CA PHE A 4 24.55 -0.29 11.15
C PHE A 4 23.40 -0.13 12.14
N GLY A 5 23.68 0.22 13.41
CA GLY A 5 22.63 0.44 14.41
C GLY A 5 21.72 1.61 14.05
N GLN A 6 22.31 2.72 13.61
CA GLN A 6 21.55 3.89 13.13
C GLN A 6 20.76 3.54 11.86
N ALA A 7 21.37 2.82 10.92
CA ALA A 7 20.69 2.41 9.69
C ALA A 7 19.46 1.52 9.98
N ILE A 8 19.59 0.54 10.86
CA ILE A 8 18.47 -0.31 11.27
C ILE A 8 17.39 0.54 11.94
N GLY A 9 17.76 1.45 12.85
CA GLY A 9 16.83 2.37 13.51
C GLY A 9 16.05 3.23 12.52
N THR A 10 16.74 3.85 11.56
CA THR A 10 16.10 4.65 10.51
C THR A 10 15.17 3.81 9.64
N ALA A 11 15.59 2.59 9.25
CA ALA A 11 14.75 1.68 8.48
C ALA A 11 13.49 1.28 9.25
N CYS A 12 13.62 0.93 10.53
CA CYS A 12 12.48 0.60 11.37
C CYS A 12 11.50 1.77 11.48
N LEU A 13 12.01 2.98 11.74
CA LEU A 13 11.18 4.18 11.86
C LEU A 13 10.49 4.53 10.53
N ALA A 14 11.21 4.48 9.41
CA ALA A 14 10.65 4.73 8.10
C ALA A 14 9.55 3.71 7.77
N PHE A 15 9.81 2.42 7.99
CA PHE A 15 8.81 1.37 7.76
C PHE A 15 7.60 1.56 8.66
N LEU A 16 7.78 1.80 9.96
CA LEU A 16 6.68 2.03 10.88
C LEU A 16 5.83 3.23 10.45
N ALA A 17 6.47 4.33 10.07
CA ALA A 17 5.78 5.55 9.68
C ALA A 17 4.94 5.36 8.40
N THR A 18 5.43 4.58 7.43
CA THR A 18 4.78 4.38 6.12
C THR A 18 3.89 3.13 6.04
N ASN A 19 3.59 2.47 7.16
CA ASN A 19 2.75 1.26 7.16
C ASN A 19 1.66 1.31 8.24
N VAL A 20 1.42 2.49 8.82
CA VAL A 20 0.33 2.71 9.78
C VAL A 20 -1.02 2.56 9.09
N ASP A 21 -1.13 3.09 7.88
CA ASP A 21 -2.31 3.00 7.03
C ASP A 21 -2.53 1.58 6.48
N ASP A 22 -1.45 0.89 6.08
CA ASP A 22 -1.51 -0.53 5.64
C ASP A 22 -2.00 -1.46 6.76
N ALA A 23 -1.80 -1.11 8.04
CA ALA A 23 -2.35 -1.88 9.14
C ALA A 23 -3.88 -1.98 9.08
N PHE A 24 -4.59 -0.93 8.64
CA PHE A 24 -6.05 -0.98 8.46
C PHE A 24 -6.42 -1.91 7.31
N VAL A 25 -5.72 -1.78 6.18
CA VAL A 25 -5.91 -2.64 5.00
C VAL A 25 -5.68 -4.11 5.38
N LEU A 26 -4.60 -4.41 6.09
CA LEU A 26 -4.25 -5.75 6.54
C LEU A 26 -5.31 -6.34 7.49
N VAL A 27 -5.84 -5.54 8.42
CA VAL A 27 -6.96 -5.94 9.27
C VAL A 27 -8.20 -6.26 8.43
N THR A 28 -8.50 -5.48 7.38
CA THR A 28 -9.66 -5.77 6.51
C THR A 28 -9.51 -7.11 5.80
N PHE A 29 -8.32 -7.44 5.29
CA PHE A 29 -8.07 -8.73 4.65
C PHE A 29 -8.22 -9.90 5.61
N PHE A 30 -7.64 -9.77 6.81
CA PHE A 30 -7.78 -10.82 7.82
C PHE A 30 -9.22 -10.96 8.32
N ALA A 31 -9.98 -9.86 8.41
CA ALA A 31 -11.40 -9.89 8.75
C ALA A 31 -12.24 -10.56 7.66
N GLU A 32 -11.95 -10.32 6.37
CA GLU A 32 -12.59 -11.00 5.23
C GLU A 32 -12.38 -12.52 5.31
N THR A 33 -11.16 -12.96 5.66
CA THR A 33 -10.86 -14.38 5.90
C THR A 33 -11.61 -14.97 7.10
N ALA A 34 -11.82 -14.20 8.17
CA ALA A 34 -12.53 -14.69 9.36
C ALA A 34 -14.05 -14.77 9.15
N SER A 35 -14.61 -13.81 8.43
CA SER A 35 -16.06 -13.62 8.27
C SER A 35 -16.70 -14.58 7.26
N ASP A 36 -15.94 -15.01 6.25
CA ASP A 36 -16.43 -15.91 5.19
C ASP A 36 -15.55 -17.17 5.08
N PRO A 37 -16.03 -18.31 5.60
CA PRO A 37 -15.32 -19.60 5.52
C PRO A 37 -15.09 -20.10 4.08
N ASN A 38 -15.89 -19.62 3.12
CA ASN A 38 -15.78 -19.95 1.69
C ASN A 38 -14.96 -18.91 0.91
N SER A 39 -14.44 -17.88 1.58
CA SER A 39 -13.62 -16.86 0.94
C SER A 39 -12.39 -17.49 0.29
N ALA A 40 -12.09 -17.04 -0.92
CA ALA A 40 -10.87 -17.42 -1.60
C ALA A 40 -9.61 -16.87 -0.92
N LEU A 41 -9.77 -15.88 -0.04
CA LEU A 41 -8.70 -15.16 0.64
C LEU A 41 -8.29 -15.95 1.90
N THR A 42 -7.09 -16.54 1.86
CA THR A 42 -6.50 -17.24 3.01
C THR A 42 -5.36 -16.42 3.60
N PRO A 43 -4.99 -16.63 4.89
CA PRO A 43 -3.88 -15.90 5.52
C PRO A 43 -2.59 -15.95 4.69
N TRP A 44 -2.28 -17.12 4.15
CA TRP A 44 -1.12 -17.31 3.27
C TRP A 44 -1.20 -16.49 1.98
N LYS A 45 -2.38 -16.35 1.37
CA LYS A 45 -2.55 -15.53 0.15
C LYS A 45 -2.43 -14.05 0.45
N ILE A 46 -2.85 -13.60 1.64
CA ILE A 46 -2.65 -12.22 2.11
C ILE A 46 -1.15 -11.94 2.23
N VAL A 47 -0.41 -12.83 2.91
CA VAL A 47 1.04 -12.67 3.04
C VAL A 47 1.72 -12.64 1.67
N ILE A 48 1.42 -13.58 0.78
CA ILE A 48 2.01 -13.60 -0.57
C ILE A 48 1.67 -12.30 -1.33
N GLY A 49 0.41 -11.87 -1.28
CA GLY A 49 -0.02 -10.63 -1.93
C GLY A 49 0.69 -9.40 -1.38
N GLN A 50 0.85 -9.30 -0.07
CA GLN A 50 1.58 -8.21 0.59
C GLN A 50 3.05 -8.19 0.17
N TYR A 51 3.73 -9.34 0.16
CA TYR A 51 5.11 -9.41 -0.33
C TYR A 51 5.23 -9.04 -1.81
N VAL A 52 4.29 -9.47 -2.66
CA VAL A 52 4.29 -9.11 -4.09
C VAL A 52 4.07 -7.61 -4.26
N GLY A 53 3.04 -7.04 -3.63
CA GLY A 53 2.75 -5.60 -3.70
C GLY A 53 3.90 -4.75 -3.16
N PHE A 54 4.45 -5.11 -2.00
CA PHE A 54 5.58 -4.42 -1.40
C PHE A 54 6.85 -4.54 -2.26
N THR A 55 7.07 -5.67 -2.93
CA THR A 55 8.20 -5.82 -3.88
C THR A 55 8.08 -4.83 -5.03
N VAL A 56 6.87 -4.62 -5.55
CA VAL A 56 6.62 -3.63 -6.61
C VAL A 56 6.86 -2.21 -6.09
N ILE A 57 6.36 -1.86 -4.91
CA ILE A 57 6.63 -0.57 -4.24
C ILE A 57 8.14 -0.34 -4.08
N PHE A 58 8.86 -1.34 -3.58
CA PHE A 58 10.30 -1.27 -3.36
C PHE A 58 11.05 -1.10 -4.69
N ALA A 59 10.64 -1.83 -5.74
CA ALA A 59 11.23 -1.70 -7.07
C ALA A 59 11.00 -0.32 -7.69
N ILE A 60 9.78 0.23 -7.59
CA ILE A 60 9.46 1.59 -8.05
C ILE A 60 10.32 2.61 -7.28
N SER A 61 10.45 2.44 -5.97
CA SER A 61 11.29 3.31 -5.14
C SER A 61 12.77 3.24 -5.53
N MET A 62 13.28 2.05 -5.86
CA MET A 62 14.64 1.86 -6.35
C MET A 62 14.86 2.52 -7.71
N ILE A 63 13.90 2.40 -8.64
CA ILE A 63 13.95 3.08 -9.94
C ILE A 63 13.96 4.60 -9.73
N GLY A 64 13.08 5.12 -8.87
CA GLY A 64 13.04 6.54 -8.52
C GLY A 64 14.35 7.05 -7.92
N PHE A 65 14.98 6.24 -7.06
CA PHE A 65 16.33 6.52 -6.56
C PHE A 65 17.37 6.57 -7.68
N VAL A 66 17.42 5.58 -8.58
CA VAL A 66 18.39 5.57 -9.69
C VAL A 66 18.20 6.79 -10.61
N VAL A 67 16.95 7.16 -10.91
CA VAL A 67 16.64 8.38 -11.67
C VAL A 67 17.15 9.63 -10.93
N SER A 68 17.02 9.67 -9.60
CA SER A 68 17.52 10.79 -8.79
C SER A 68 19.04 10.97 -8.85
N LEU A 69 19.81 9.92 -9.16
CA LEU A 69 21.28 10.01 -9.29
C LEU A 69 21.73 10.70 -10.58
N VAL A 70 20.89 10.74 -11.62
CA VAL A 70 21.21 11.32 -12.94
C VAL A 70 20.77 12.79 -13.01
N MET A 71 19.86 13.21 -12.13
CA MET A 71 19.41 14.60 -12.03
C MET A 71 20.48 15.48 -11.37
N PRO A 72 20.77 16.69 -11.89
CA PRO A 72 21.64 17.66 -11.23
C PRO A 72 21.17 17.97 -9.81
N THR A 73 22.13 18.10 -8.90
CA THR A 73 21.94 18.25 -7.45
C THR A 73 21.34 19.61 -7.06
N GLU A 74 20.06 19.85 -7.33
CA GLU A 74 19.26 20.93 -6.73
C GLU A 74 17.78 20.53 -6.61
N PRO A 75 17.05 21.15 -5.67
CA PRO A 75 16.67 20.54 -4.41
C PRO A 75 15.73 19.33 -4.55
N ILE A 76 16.04 18.33 -3.72
CA ILE A 76 15.37 17.04 -3.44
C ILE A 76 13.84 17.13 -3.23
N GLY A 77 13.27 18.35 -3.10
CA GLY A 77 11.83 18.61 -2.98
C GLY A 77 10.99 18.27 -4.21
N PHE A 78 11.57 18.27 -5.43
CA PHE A 78 10.82 17.91 -6.64
C PHE A 78 10.48 16.41 -6.73
N LEU A 79 11.08 15.55 -5.91
CA LEU A 79 10.68 14.15 -5.80
C LEU A 79 9.25 13.99 -5.24
N GLY A 80 8.72 15.01 -4.55
CA GLY A 80 7.32 15.09 -4.15
C GLY A 80 6.34 15.24 -5.33
N LEU A 81 6.81 15.62 -6.53
CA LEU A 81 5.99 15.58 -7.76
C LEU A 81 5.71 14.15 -8.22
N LEU A 82 6.57 13.19 -7.88
CA LEU A 82 6.43 11.80 -8.31
C LEU A 82 5.19 11.14 -7.67
N PRO A 83 4.96 11.24 -6.34
CA PRO A 83 3.70 10.88 -5.71
C PRO A 83 2.48 11.59 -6.32
N ILE A 84 2.62 12.88 -6.66
CA ILE A 84 1.53 13.67 -7.27
C ILE A 84 1.19 13.13 -8.67
N MET A 85 2.19 12.85 -9.51
CA MET A 85 1.99 12.29 -10.84
C MET A 85 1.37 10.88 -10.80
N LEU A 86 1.79 10.04 -9.84
CA LEU A 86 1.20 8.71 -9.65
C LEU A 86 -0.26 8.80 -9.17
N GLY A 87 -0.58 9.76 -8.29
CA GLY A 87 -1.95 10.06 -7.88
C GLY A 87 -2.83 10.50 -9.05
N VAL A 88 -2.30 11.34 -9.95
CA VAL A 88 -2.97 11.80 -11.17
C VAL A 88 -3.18 10.65 -12.16
N TRP A 89 -2.19 9.79 -12.37
CA TRP A 89 -2.31 8.65 -13.29
C TRP A 89 -3.40 7.66 -12.85
N LYS A 90 -3.47 7.38 -11.54
CA LYS A 90 -4.54 6.59 -10.94
C LYS A 90 -5.93 7.21 -11.09
N LEU A 91 -6.00 8.54 -11.07
CA LEU A 91 -7.25 9.27 -11.30
C LEU A 91 -7.71 9.09 -12.75
N PHE A 92 -6.79 9.04 -13.72
CA PHE A 92 -7.10 8.75 -15.11
C PHE A 92 -7.59 7.31 -15.35
N ASP A 93 -6.98 6.32 -14.70
CA ASP A 93 -7.44 4.92 -14.77
C ASP A 93 -8.85 4.72 -14.18
N LEU A 94 -9.22 5.53 -13.18
CA LEU A 94 -10.57 5.54 -12.60
C LEU A 94 -11.59 6.22 -13.52
N LEU A 95 -11.15 7.19 -14.33
CA LEU A 95 -12.00 7.97 -15.24
C LEU A 95 -12.16 7.32 -16.62
N LEU A 96 -11.30 6.37 -17.01
CA LEU A 96 -11.38 5.65 -18.29
C LEU A 96 -11.27 4.12 -18.09
N PRO A 97 -12.36 3.43 -17.70
CA PRO A 97 -12.37 1.98 -17.58
C PRO A 97 -12.35 1.32 -18.97
N VAL A 98 -11.27 0.60 -19.30
CA VAL A 98 -11.24 -0.31 -20.45
C VAL A 98 -12.07 -1.55 -20.11
N ALA A 99 -13.22 -1.68 -20.76
CA ALA A 99 -14.17 -2.78 -20.59
C ALA A 99 -13.56 -4.14 -20.97
N GLN A 100 -13.68 -5.15 -20.10
CA GLN A 100 -13.33 -6.55 -20.40
C GLN A 100 -14.59 -7.40 -20.62
N ALA A 101 -14.58 -8.17 -21.71
CA ALA A 101 -15.68 -9.02 -22.18
C ALA A 101 -15.31 -10.52 -22.13
N GLY A 102 -16.32 -11.37 -21.90
CA GLY A 102 -16.47 -12.67 -22.57
C GLY A 102 -16.46 -13.96 -21.71
N ASP A 103 -17.56 -14.72 -21.80
CA ASP A 103 -17.95 -15.97 -21.10
C ASP A 103 -17.34 -17.32 -21.60
N ASP A 104 -17.31 -18.30 -20.66
CA ASP A 104 -17.34 -19.80 -20.56
C ASP A 104 -17.23 -20.77 -21.80
N PRO A 105 -17.13 -22.14 -21.68
CA PRO A 105 -17.18 -23.10 -20.54
C PRO A 105 -16.15 -24.30 -20.54
N ASP A 106 -16.07 -25.09 -19.44
CA ASP A 106 -15.82 -26.58 -19.41
C ASP A 106 -15.56 -27.14 -17.98
N GLY A 107 -16.56 -27.83 -17.40
CA GLY A 107 -16.85 -27.93 -15.96
C GLY A 107 -15.88 -28.60 -14.97
N GLU A 108 -14.86 -29.37 -15.40
CA GLU A 108 -13.95 -30.05 -14.44
C GLU A 108 -12.55 -29.44 -14.43
N LEU A 109 -12.02 -29.10 -15.61
CA LEU A 109 -10.84 -28.26 -15.76
C LEU A 109 -11.16 -26.80 -15.35
N ALA A 110 -12.39 -26.33 -15.56
CA ALA A 110 -12.87 -25.05 -15.01
C ALA A 110 -12.97 -25.06 -13.49
N ALA A 111 -13.20 -26.19 -12.81
CA ALA A 111 -13.20 -26.23 -11.35
C ALA A 111 -11.77 -26.05 -10.79
N LEU A 112 -10.76 -26.71 -11.35
CA LEU A 112 -9.36 -26.53 -10.97
C LEU A 112 -8.77 -25.19 -11.44
N ARG A 113 -9.10 -24.74 -12.66
CA ARG A 113 -8.75 -23.40 -13.15
C ARG A 113 -9.46 -22.33 -12.34
N SER A 114 -10.73 -22.49 -11.98
CA SER A 114 -11.45 -21.51 -11.15
C SER A 114 -10.87 -21.48 -9.76
N THR A 115 -10.48 -22.60 -9.15
CA THR A 115 -9.89 -22.59 -7.79
C THR A 115 -8.50 -21.95 -7.79
N LYS A 116 -7.63 -22.29 -8.76
CA LYS A 116 -6.32 -21.63 -8.92
C LYS A 116 -6.46 -20.17 -9.33
N ALA A 117 -7.29 -19.85 -10.32
CA ALA A 117 -7.55 -18.47 -10.77
C ALA A 117 -8.17 -17.62 -9.66
N ARG A 118 -9.06 -18.19 -8.84
CA ARG A 118 -9.63 -17.51 -7.67
C ARG A 118 -8.56 -17.26 -6.61
N GLY A 119 -7.62 -18.19 -6.42
CA GLY A 119 -6.43 -17.99 -5.58
C GLY A 119 -5.49 -16.89 -6.10
N TYR A 120 -5.17 -16.90 -7.40
CA TYR A 120 -4.35 -15.86 -8.02
C TYR A 120 -5.03 -14.50 -7.99
N ARG A 121 -6.34 -14.42 -8.25
CA ARG A 121 -7.12 -13.18 -8.12
C ARG A 121 -7.09 -12.63 -6.70
N ALA A 122 -7.13 -13.49 -5.68
CA ALA A 122 -7.02 -13.06 -4.29
C ALA A 122 -5.64 -12.47 -3.96
N ILE A 123 -4.56 -13.13 -4.41
CA ILE A 123 -3.18 -12.62 -4.26
C ILE A 123 -3.03 -11.30 -5.03
N LEU A 124 -3.53 -11.22 -6.26
CA LEU A 124 -3.50 -10.03 -7.10
C LEU A 124 -4.29 -8.88 -6.47
N LYS A 125 -5.49 -9.15 -5.92
CA LYS A 125 -6.31 -8.18 -5.18
C LYS A 125 -5.50 -7.57 -4.04
N VAL A 126 -4.87 -8.41 -3.20
CA VAL A 126 -4.05 -7.93 -2.09
C VAL A 126 -2.85 -7.13 -2.61
N ALA A 127 -2.09 -7.66 -3.56
CA ALA A 127 -0.92 -6.98 -4.11
C ALA A 127 -1.27 -5.62 -4.75
N LEU A 128 -2.40 -5.55 -5.46
CA LEU A 128 -2.88 -4.32 -6.07
C LEU A 128 -3.29 -3.31 -5.01
N ILE A 129 -4.04 -3.72 -3.99
CA ILE A 129 -4.43 -2.82 -2.89
C ILE A 129 -3.20 -2.35 -2.10
N THR A 130 -2.24 -3.23 -1.81
CA THR A 130 -0.94 -2.87 -1.19
C THR A 130 -0.22 -1.82 -2.03
N LEU A 131 -0.05 -2.06 -3.34
CA LEU A 131 0.56 -1.10 -4.27
C LEU A 131 -0.21 0.23 -4.30
N MET A 132 -1.54 0.16 -4.27
CA MET A 132 -2.39 1.32 -4.27
C MET A 132 -2.24 2.13 -2.98
N ASN A 133 -1.99 1.48 -1.84
CA ASN A 133 -1.81 2.12 -0.56
C ASN A 133 -0.39 2.68 -0.38
N GLY A 134 0.63 2.01 -0.92
CA GLY A 134 2.03 2.35 -0.67
C GLY A 134 2.59 3.56 -1.42
N GLY A 135 1.76 4.57 -1.68
CA GLY A 135 2.21 5.84 -2.25
C GLY A 135 3.12 6.61 -1.29
N ASP A 136 2.85 6.54 0.01
CA ASP A 136 3.67 7.10 1.09
C ASP A 136 4.98 6.33 1.28
N ASN A 137 4.97 5.00 1.09
CA ASN A 137 6.19 4.19 1.02
C ASN A 137 7.07 4.69 -0.12
N ILE A 138 6.54 4.85 -1.34
CA ILE A 138 7.31 5.36 -2.49
C ILE A 138 7.84 6.77 -2.21
N GLY A 139 6.97 7.67 -1.73
CA GLY A 139 7.32 9.05 -1.42
C GLY A 139 8.39 9.20 -0.34
N THR A 140 8.47 8.25 0.60
CA THR A 140 9.46 8.24 1.68
C THR A 140 10.74 7.49 1.32
N TYR A 141 10.63 6.35 0.63
CA TYR A 141 11.77 5.48 0.35
C TYR A 141 12.71 6.06 -0.69
N ILE A 142 12.20 6.73 -1.73
CA ILE A 142 13.05 7.40 -2.73
C ILE A 142 14.02 8.41 -2.08
N PRO A 143 13.55 9.42 -1.31
CA PRO A 143 14.46 10.36 -0.66
C PRO A 143 15.28 9.71 0.46
N LEU A 144 14.78 8.65 1.10
CA LEU A 144 15.57 7.90 2.08
C LEU A 144 16.79 7.22 1.43
N PHE A 145 16.61 6.63 0.24
CA PHE A 145 17.69 5.98 -0.50
C PHE A 145 18.70 6.98 -1.09
N SER A 146 18.27 8.19 -1.46
CA SER A 146 19.18 9.22 -1.98
C SER A 146 20.10 9.83 -0.92
N GLN A 147 19.75 9.72 0.36
CA GLN A 147 20.51 10.30 1.48
C GLN A 147 21.59 9.37 2.05
N VAL A 148 21.64 8.10 1.64
CA VAL A 148 22.56 7.12 2.22
C VAL A 148 23.86 7.00 1.43
N ASN A 149 24.98 7.19 2.14
CA ASN A 149 26.33 6.91 1.67
C ASN A 149 27.07 6.03 2.70
N PRO A 150 27.57 4.84 2.33
CA PRO A 150 27.58 4.22 1.00
C PRO A 150 26.25 3.54 0.61
N PRO A 151 26.01 3.26 -0.68
CA PRO A 151 24.79 2.60 -1.19
C PRO A 151 24.51 1.21 -0.57
N ALA A 152 25.52 0.55 -0.01
CA ALA A 152 25.37 -0.73 0.69
C ALA A 152 24.36 -0.68 1.85
N VAL A 153 24.08 0.51 2.41
CA VAL A 153 23.05 0.70 3.45
C VAL A 153 21.64 0.39 2.93
N ILE A 154 21.37 0.58 1.63
CA ILE A 154 20.06 0.28 1.02
C ILE A 154 19.75 -1.23 1.13
N ALA A 155 20.76 -2.10 1.07
CA ALA A 155 20.56 -3.53 1.28
C ALA A 155 20.11 -3.85 2.72
N VAL A 156 20.62 -3.10 3.71
CA VAL A 156 20.15 -3.21 5.11
C VAL A 156 18.70 -2.76 5.21
N TYR A 157 18.33 -1.66 4.57
CA TYR A 157 16.94 -1.19 4.54
C TYR A 157 16.01 -2.23 3.93
N ALA A 158 16.39 -2.83 2.80
CA ALA A 158 15.64 -3.89 2.16
C ALA A 158 15.40 -5.07 3.12
N VAL A 159 16.46 -5.58 3.74
CA VAL A 159 16.35 -6.71 4.70
C VAL A 159 15.44 -6.35 5.87
N VAL A 160 15.61 -5.17 6.47
CA VAL A 160 14.77 -4.71 7.60
C VAL A 160 13.30 -4.58 7.17
N PHE A 161 13.03 -3.97 6.01
CA PHE A 161 11.68 -3.80 5.49
C PHE A 161 10.97 -5.15 5.27
N TYR A 162 11.63 -6.13 4.66
CA TYR A 162 11.02 -7.45 4.44
C TYR A 162 10.83 -8.26 5.73
N ILE A 163 11.71 -8.09 6.73
CA ILE A 163 11.52 -8.67 8.06
C ILE A 163 10.32 -8.01 8.75
N MET A 164 10.26 -6.68 8.73
CA MET A 164 9.17 -5.93 9.35
C MET A 164 7.83 -6.20 8.66
N LEU A 165 7.78 -6.34 7.34
CA LEU A 165 6.58 -6.75 6.61
C LEU A 165 6.07 -8.12 7.09
N GLY A 166 6.98 -9.07 7.29
CA GLY A 166 6.65 -10.38 7.87
C GLY A 166 6.11 -10.27 9.30
N LEU A 167 6.72 -9.43 10.13
CA LEU A 167 6.22 -9.13 11.48
C LEU A 167 4.85 -8.44 11.45
N TRP A 168 4.62 -7.53 10.50
CA TRP A 168 3.33 -6.85 10.30
C TRP A 168 2.22 -7.85 9.98
N CYS A 169 2.48 -8.74 9.01
CA CYS A 169 1.61 -9.84 8.66
C CYS A 169 1.31 -10.76 9.85
N LEU A 170 2.35 -11.08 10.64
CA LEU A 170 2.22 -11.91 11.83
C LEU A 170 1.34 -11.24 12.89
N VAL A 171 1.54 -9.94 13.15
CA VAL A 171 0.72 -9.17 14.08
C VAL A 171 -0.74 -9.15 13.63
N GLY A 172 -1.01 -8.84 12.36
CA GLY A 172 -2.37 -8.87 11.79
C GLY A 172 -3.03 -10.24 11.94
N TRP A 173 -2.29 -11.31 11.68
CA TRP A 173 -2.78 -12.68 11.86
C TRP A 173 -3.03 -13.05 13.32
N LEU A 174 -2.16 -12.64 14.25
CA LEU A 174 -2.34 -12.88 15.68
C LEU A 174 -3.55 -12.13 16.23
N LEU A 175 -3.78 -10.90 15.78
CA LEU A 175 -4.94 -10.09 16.16
C LEU A 175 -6.24 -10.79 15.75
N ILE A 176 -6.34 -11.29 14.52
CA ILE A 176 -7.58 -11.96 14.08
C ILE A 176 -7.77 -13.36 14.70
N ARG A 177 -6.68 -14.03 15.10
CA ARG A 177 -6.77 -15.34 15.75
C ARG A 177 -7.40 -15.28 17.15
N GLN A 178 -7.43 -14.10 17.78
CA GLN A 178 -8.12 -13.88 19.04
C GLN A 178 -9.64 -13.82 18.80
N ARG A 179 -10.37 -14.85 19.28
CA ARG A 179 -11.83 -14.98 19.09
C ARG A 179 -12.64 -13.75 19.52
N HIS A 180 -12.16 -13.00 20.52
CA HIS A 180 -12.79 -11.75 20.95
C HIS A 180 -12.62 -10.62 19.93
N VAL A 181 -11.41 -10.47 19.39
CA VAL A 181 -11.09 -9.46 18.37
C VAL A 181 -11.78 -9.79 17.05
N ALA A 182 -11.79 -11.06 16.64
CA ALA A 182 -12.51 -11.50 15.42
C ALA A 182 -14.01 -11.17 15.47
N LYS A 183 -14.69 -11.49 16.58
CA LYS A 183 -16.11 -11.17 16.76
C LYS A 183 -16.39 -9.67 16.80
N LEU A 184 -15.47 -8.90 17.40
CA LEU A 184 -15.58 -7.44 17.42
C LEU A 184 -15.35 -6.85 16.02
N ALA A 185 -14.41 -7.42 15.26
CA ALA A 185 -14.11 -7.03 13.90
C ALA A 185 -15.28 -7.30 12.96
N GLU A 186 -15.88 -8.49 13.03
CA GLU A 186 -17.08 -8.84 12.26
C GLU A 186 -18.26 -7.92 12.57
N LYS A 187 -18.52 -7.62 13.85
CA LYS A 187 -19.71 -6.87 14.26
C LYS A 187 -19.58 -5.36 14.06
N TYR A 188 -18.39 -4.82 14.34
CA TYR A 188 -18.14 -3.37 14.38
C TYR A 188 -17.20 -2.93 13.26
N VAL A 189 -16.05 -3.57 13.07
CA VAL A 189 -15.05 -3.11 12.09
C VAL A 189 -15.58 -3.20 10.67
N ALA A 190 -16.30 -4.28 10.29
CA ALA A 190 -16.91 -4.38 8.96
C ALA A 190 -17.90 -3.23 8.66
N LYS A 191 -18.65 -2.77 9.67
CA LYS A 191 -19.54 -1.62 9.56
C LYS A 191 -18.80 -0.28 9.65
N LEU A 192 -17.67 -0.24 10.36
CA LEU A 192 -16.86 0.95 10.59
C LEU A 192 -15.95 1.26 9.39
N ILE A 193 -15.54 0.25 8.63
CA ILE A 193 -14.62 0.37 7.48
C ILE A 193 -15.09 1.44 6.47
N PRO A 194 -16.35 1.46 5.99
CA PRO A 194 -16.81 2.51 5.08
C PRO A 194 -16.72 3.91 5.68
N PHE A 195 -17.01 4.05 6.98
CA PHE A 195 -16.93 5.33 7.69
C PHE A 195 -15.48 5.75 7.97
N LEU A 196 -14.58 4.81 8.22
CA LEU A 196 -13.14 5.08 8.33
C LEU A 196 -12.57 5.53 7.00
N TYR A 197 -12.92 4.89 5.88
CA TYR A 197 -12.51 5.33 4.55
C TYR A 197 -13.10 6.70 4.18
N MET A 198 -14.38 6.96 4.48
CA MET A 198 -14.97 8.30 4.29
C MET A 198 -14.33 9.36 5.18
N GLY A 199 -14.04 9.03 6.44
CA GLY A 199 -13.40 9.92 7.41
C GLY A 199 -11.96 10.23 7.04
N LEU A 200 -11.17 9.22 6.67
CA LEU A 200 -9.80 9.38 6.17
C LEU A 200 -9.79 10.22 4.88
N GLY A 201 -10.69 9.91 3.93
CA GLY A 201 -10.83 10.70 2.71
C GLY A 201 -11.18 12.17 3.00
N THR A 202 -12.10 12.41 3.94
CA THR A 202 -12.50 13.77 4.35
C THR A 202 -11.36 14.49 5.07
N PHE A 203 -10.65 13.80 5.96
CA PHE A 203 -9.51 14.33 6.70
C PHE A 203 -8.38 14.74 5.74
N ILE A 204 -8.06 13.90 4.77
CA ILE A 204 -7.10 14.23 3.70
C ILE A 204 -7.55 15.47 2.92
N ILE A 205 -8.84 15.58 2.57
CA ILE A 205 -9.37 16.75 1.86
C ILE A 205 -9.21 18.03 2.69
N VAL A 206 -9.60 17.98 3.97
CA VAL A 206 -9.60 19.13 4.89
C VAL A 206 -8.19 19.57 5.28
N GLU A 207 -7.30 18.61 5.53
CA GLU A 207 -5.92 18.88 5.92
C GLU A 207 -5.04 19.21 4.71
N SER A 208 -5.43 18.77 3.51
CA SER A 208 -4.81 19.26 2.28
C SER A 208 -5.14 20.74 2.07
N LYS A 209 -4.17 21.51 1.59
CA LYS A 209 -4.38 22.91 1.16
C LYS A 209 -5.32 23.04 -0.05
N ALA A 210 -5.92 21.95 -0.53
CA ALA A 210 -6.86 21.96 -1.65
C ALA A 210 -8.13 22.74 -1.32
N TYR A 211 -8.64 22.64 -0.09
CA TYR A 211 -9.88 23.32 0.31
C TYR A 211 -9.72 24.85 0.42
N PRO A 212 -8.67 25.40 1.09
CA PRO A 212 -8.37 26.83 1.04
C PRO A 212 -8.09 27.35 -0.37
N TRP A 213 -7.36 26.60 -1.20
CA TRP A 213 -7.02 26.98 -2.57
C TRP A 213 -8.25 27.03 -3.50
N SER A 214 -9.22 26.11 -3.36
CA SER A 214 -10.44 26.12 -4.16
C SER A 214 -11.35 27.32 -3.86
N ILE A 215 -11.42 27.74 -2.59
CA ILE A 215 -12.20 28.91 -2.18
C ILE A 215 -11.56 30.18 -2.73
N GLU A 216 -10.23 30.31 -2.63
CA GLU A 216 -9.51 31.46 -3.17
C GLU A 216 -9.70 31.58 -4.70
N LYS A 217 -9.72 30.46 -5.43
CA LYS A 217 -9.93 30.46 -6.88
C LYS A 217 -11.37 30.83 -7.27
N ILE A 218 -12.37 30.38 -6.52
CA ILE A 218 -13.79 30.71 -6.76
C ILE A 218 -14.06 32.18 -6.43
N ASP A 219 -13.51 32.71 -5.34
CA ASP A 219 -13.69 34.12 -4.97
C ASP A 219 -12.98 35.08 -5.94
N THR A 220 -11.92 34.64 -6.63
CA THR A 220 -11.21 35.47 -7.62
C THR A 220 -11.95 35.54 -8.98
N GLU A 221 -12.88 34.62 -9.26
CA GLU A 221 -13.69 34.64 -10.49
C GLU A 221 -15.04 35.39 -10.33
N VAL A 222 -15.40 35.77 -9.09
CA VAL A 222 -16.67 36.43 -8.76
C VAL A 222 -16.51 37.93 -8.43
N VAL A 223 -15.28 38.47 -8.47
CA VAL A 223 -14.97 39.90 -8.31
C VAL A 223 -14.31 40.45 -9.56
#